data_AF-X1H462-F1
#
_entry.id   AF-X1H462-F1
#
_cell.length_a   1.000
_cell.length_b   1.000
_cell.length_c   1.000
_cell.angle_alpha   90.00
_cell.angle_beta   90.00
_cell.angle_gamma   90.00
#
_symmetry.space_group_name_H-M   'P 1'
#
loop_
_entity.id
_entity.type
_entity.pdbx_description
1 polymer ?
#
loop_
_entity_poly.entity_id
_entity_poly.type
_entity_poly.pdbx_seq_one_letter_code
_entity_poly.pdbx_strand_id
1 'polypeptide(L)'
;VWYYNTEYPDEWISLLTIDASGPGTMTFEMTPTDVHPLKADFITVGGEHVGIFEQHAGDVTVSNVLKIGDLTTSTGTYAMSGGSLSAADLHVGYEGEGALHIMDASADITVSHMLGFGPKG
;
A
#
# COMPACT_ATOMS: atom_id res chain seq x y z
N VAL A 1 -9.66 -12.89 -9.66
CA VAL A 1 -10.72 -11.99 -10.19
C VAL A 1 -10.09 -10.62 -10.28
N TRP A 2 -10.13 -9.97 -11.44
CA TRP A 2 -9.58 -8.63 -11.61
C TRP A 2 -10.67 -7.60 -11.32
N TYR A 3 -10.35 -6.57 -10.55
CA TYR A 3 -11.23 -5.43 -10.30
C TYR A 3 -10.58 -4.18 -10.90
N TYR A 4 -11.33 -3.47 -11.75
CA TYR A 4 -10.95 -2.16 -12.27
C TYR A 4 -12.20 -1.29 -12.25
N ASN A 5 -12.10 -0.08 -11.69
CA ASN A 5 -13.20 0.86 -11.66
C ASN A 5 -13.25 1.61 -13.00
N THR A 6 -14.09 1.13 -13.92
CA THR A 6 -14.30 1.79 -15.23
C THR A 6 -15.19 3.01 -15.16
N GLU A 7 -16.01 3.11 -14.11
CA GLU A 7 -17.03 4.14 -14.01
C GLU A 7 -16.43 5.44 -13.45
N TYR A 8 -15.52 5.30 -12.49
CA TYR A 8 -14.85 6.43 -11.83
C TYR A 8 -13.34 6.17 -11.63
N PRO A 9 -12.54 6.14 -12.71
CA PRO A 9 -11.11 5.82 -12.65
C PRO A 9 -10.28 6.86 -11.90
N ASP A 10 -10.85 8.04 -11.62
CA ASP A 10 -10.21 9.14 -10.90
C ASP A 10 -10.75 9.35 -9.49
N GLU A 11 -11.73 8.56 -9.05
CA GLU A 11 -12.33 8.73 -7.74
C GLU A 11 -11.36 8.37 -6.61
N TRP A 12 -11.55 9.08 -5.50
CA TRP A 12 -10.85 8.85 -4.25
C TRP A 12 -11.64 7.88 -3.42
N ILE A 13 -11.03 6.77 -3.04
CA ILE A 13 -11.61 5.89 -2.02
C ILE A 13 -11.14 6.34 -0.64
N SER A 14 -12.05 6.38 0.33
CA SER A 14 -11.69 6.84 1.68
C SER A 14 -10.75 5.87 2.40
N LEU A 15 -10.86 4.56 2.15
CA LEU A 15 -10.05 3.55 2.83
C LEU A 15 -9.89 2.31 1.95
N LEU A 16 -8.64 1.87 1.80
CA LEU A 16 -8.29 0.53 1.34
C LEU A 16 -7.59 -0.23 2.46
N THR A 17 -8.14 -1.39 2.84
CA THR A 17 -7.50 -2.31 3.79
C THR A 17 -7.26 -3.64 3.10
N ILE A 18 -6.01 -4.10 3.15
CA ILE A 18 -5.57 -5.40 2.64
C ILE A 18 -5.16 -6.22 3.86
N ASP A 19 -6.05 -7.12 4.30
CA ASP A 19 -5.90 -7.82 5.59
C ASP A 19 -6.62 -9.18 5.57
N ALA A 20 -5.86 -10.28 5.65
CA ALA A 20 -6.42 -11.62 5.73
C ALA A 20 -6.68 -12.04 7.18
N SER A 21 -7.95 -12.06 7.61
CA SER A 21 -8.37 -12.43 8.97
C SER A 21 -8.20 -13.92 9.34
N GLY A 22 -7.48 -14.71 8.54
CA GLY A 22 -7.22 -16.13 8.74
C GLY A 22 -5.75 -16.48 8.49
N PRO A 23 -5.36 -17.76 8.46
CA PRO A 23 -3.96 -18.17 8.29
C PRO A 23 -3.39 -17.91 6.88
N GLY A 24 -4.24 -17.42 5.96
CA GLY A 24 -3.84 -17.10 4.60
C GLY A 24 -3.32 -15.67 4.46
N THR A 25 -3.08 -15.27 3.22
CA THR A 25 -2.70 -13.90 2.86
C THR A 25 -3.83 -13.25 2.05
N MET A 26 -3.90 -11.93 2.10
CA MET A 26 -4.69 -11.14 1.14
C MET A 26 -3.70 -10.34 0.30
N THR A 27 -3.74 -10.54 -1.02
CA THR A 27 -2.88 -9.85 -1.98
C THR A 27 -3.70 -8.92 -2.86
N PHE A 28 -3.25 -7.67 -2.98
CA PHE A 28 -3.72 -6.71 -3.97
C PHE A 28 -2.60 -6.49 -5.00
N GLU A 29 -2.91 -6.66 -6.28
CA GLU A 29 -1.93 -6.60 -7.38
C GLU A 29 -2.35 -5.55 -8.42
N MET A 30 -1.48 -4.56 -8.68
CA MET A 30 -1.61 -3.59 -9.77
C MET A 30 -0.75 -4.03 -10.94
N THR A 31 -1.38 -4.59 -11.99
CA THR A 31 -0.67 -5.17 -13.13
C THR A 31 -0.38 -4.14 -14.23
N PRO A 32 0.60 -4.41 -15.12
CA PRO A 32 0.92 -3.52 -16.23
C PRO A 32 -0.12 -3.49 -17.36
N THR A 33 -1.08 -4.42 -17.38
CA THR A 33 -1.95 -4.64 -18.54
C THR A 33 -3.08 -3.63 -18.70
N ASP A 34 -3.31 -2.74 -17.72
CA ASP A 34 -4.14 -1.54 -17.85
C ASP A 34 -3.79 -0.61 -16.67
N VAL A 35 -3.08 0.48 -16.97
CA VAL A 35 -2.49 1.34 -15.95
C VAL A 35 -3.53 2.33 -15.44
N HIS A 36 -4.10 2.04 -14.27
CA HIS A 36 -5.03 2.94 -13.57
C HIS A 36 -4.42 3.45 -12.27
N PRO A 37 -4.57 4.76 -11.95
CA PRO A 37 -4.14 5.27 -10.68
C PRO A 37 -5.02 4.74 -9.54
N LEU A 38 -4.42 4.51 -8.39
CA LEU A 38 -5.13 4.28 -7.13
C LEU A 38 -4.99 5.52 -6.27
N LYS A 39 -6.10 6.19 -5.98
CA LYS A 39 -6.15 7.36 -5.09
C LYS A 39 -6.94 7.01 -3.85
N ALA A 40 -6.33 7.12 -2.68
CA ALA A 40 -6.98 6.81 -1.41
C ALA A 40 -6.63 7.84 -0.34
N ASP A 41 -7.52 8.04 0.63
CA ASP A 41 -7.14 8.82 1.82
C ASP A 41 -6.23 8.00 2.72
N PHE A 42 -6.59 6.74 2.95
CA PHE A 42 -5.85 5.81 3.78
C PHE A 42 -5.65 4.47 3.06
N ILE A 43 -4.45 3.92 3.18
CA ILE A 43 -4.15 2.54 2.80
C ILE A 43 -3.52 1.84 4.01
N THR A 44 -4.06 0.68 4.35
CA THR A 44 -3.48 -0.22 5.36
C THR A 44 -3.18 -1.57 4.73
N VAL A 45 -1.92 -1.99 4.81
CA VAL A 45 -1.43 -3.29 4.35
C VAL A 45 -1.00 -4.09 5.57
N GLY A 46 -1.73 -5.16 5.91
CA GLY A 46 -1.56 -5.88 7.17
C GLY A 46 -2.03 -5.01 8.34
N GLY A 47 -3.35 -4.95 8.53
CA GLY A 47 -3.97 -4.13 9.57
C GLY A 47 -3.86 -4.80 10.93
N GLU A 48 -4.64 -5.86 11.12
CA GLU A 48 -4.57 -6.75 12.28
C GLU A 48 -3.88 -8.08 11.94
N HIS A 49 -3.76 -8.42 10.65
CA HIS A 49 -3.34 -9.73 10.17
C HIS A 49 -2.29 -9.62 9.06
N VAL A 50 -2.44 -10.37 7.95
CA VAL A 50 -1.46 -10.41 6.86
C VAL A 50 -2.02 -9.75 5.60
N GLY A 51 -1.30 -8.76 5.08
CA GLY A 51 -1.63 -8.07 3.84
C GLY A 51 -0.43 -7.90 2.93
N ILE A 52 -0.65 -8.02 1.62
CA ILE A 52 0.36 -7.86 0.59
C ILE A 52 -0.15 -6.92 -0.49
N PHE A 53 0.62 -5.87 -0.81
CA PHE A 53 0.37 -4.97 -1.94
C PHE A 53 1.51 -5.14 -2.94
N GLU A 54 1.20 -5.52 -4.18
CA GLU A 54 2.16 -5.64 -5.29
C GLU A 54 1.86 -4.57 -6.36
N GLN A 55 2.74 -3.58 -6.49
CA GLN A 55 2.66 -2.52 -7.48
C GLN A 55 3.64 -2.81 -8.63
N HIS A 56 3.13 -3.31 -9.76
CA HIS A 56 3.93 -3.52 -10.96
C HIS A 56 3.83 -2.35 -11.94
N ALA A 57 2.76 -1.56 -11.87
CA ALA A 57 2.53 -0.35 -12.65
C ALA A 57 1.50 0.56 -11.94
N GLY A 58 1.22 1.71 -12.54
CA GLY A 58 0.21 2.67 -12.06
C GLY A 58 0.69 3.53 -10.91
N ASP A 59 0.02 4.66 -10.71
CA ASP A 59 0.37 5.61 -9.66
C ASP A 59 -0.50 5.35 -8.43
N VAL A 60 0.13 5.21 -7.27
CA VAL A 60 -0.56 5.12 -5.98
C VAL A 60 -0.39 6.46 -5.27
N THR A 61 -1.50 7.14 -5.00
CA THR A 61 -1.54 8.39 -4.24
C THR A 61 -2.33 8.19 -2.95
N VAL A 62 -1.69 8.46 -1.82
CA VAL A 62 -2.28 8.39 -0.48
C VAL A 62 -2.26 9.77 0.16
N SER A 63 -3.42 10.44 0.28
CA SER A 63 -3.46 11.84 0.77
C SER A 63 -3.18 11.96 2.26
N ASN A 64 -3.37 10.89 3.04
CA ASN A 64 -3.20 10.90 4.48
C ASN A 64 -2.13 9.90 4.94
N VAL A 65 -2.46 8.63 5.15
CA VAL A 65 -1.50 7.66 5.70
C VAL A 65 -1.51 6.35 4.95
N LEU A 66 -0.34 5.93 4.50
CA LEU A 66 -0.04 4.55 4.14
C LEU A 66 0.63 3.87 5.34
N LYS A 67 0.00 2.82 5.86
CA LYS A 67 0.56 1.97 6.91
C LYS A 67 0.83 0.58 6.38
N ILE A 68 2.01 0.07 6.66
CA ILE A 68 2.45 -1.28 6.32
C ILE A 68 2.81 -1.98 7.63
N GLY A 69 1.99 -2.94 8.08
CA GLY A 69 2.07 -3.54 9.41
C GLY A 69 1.57 -2.58 10.49
N ASP A 70 0.26 -2.35 10.57
CA ASP A 70 -0.35 -1.35 11.46
C ASP A 70 -0.32 -1.79 12.92
N LEU A 71 -0.99 -2.89 13.28
CA LEU A 71 -1.20 -3.29 14.67
C LEU A 71 -0.26 -4.40 15.13
N THR A 72 -0.19 -4.59 16.45
CA THR A 72 0.59 -5.67 17.08
C THR A 72 0.24 -7.02 16.44
N THR A 73 1.25 -7.85 16.14
CA THR A 73 1.16 -9.15 15.43
C THR A 73 0.78 -9.12 13.95
N SER A 74 0.46 -7.96 13.38
CA SER A 74 0.21 -7.84 11.94
C SER A 74 1.51 -7.95 11.13
N THR A 75 1.36 -8.37 9.86
CA THR A 75 2.43 -8.37 8.88
C THR A 75 1.95 -7.71 7.59
N GLY A 76 2.53 -6.56 7.26
CA GLY A 76 2.30 -5.87 6.00
C GLY A 76 3.50 -5.98 5.08
N THR A 77 3.26 -6.23 3.79
CA THR A 77 4.31 -6.15 2.75
C THR A 77 3.83 -5.31 1.58
N TYR A 78 4.59 -4.27 1.23
CA TYR A 78 4.41 -3.51 -0.01
C TYR A 78 5.60 -3.78 -0.93
N ALA A 79 5.37 -4.36 -2.10
CA ALA A 79 6.38 -4.62 -3.11
C ALA A 79 6.15 -3.71 -4.33
N MET A 80 7.13 -2.86 -4.63
CA MET A 80 7.09 -1.92 -5.75
C MET A 80 8.11 -2.34 -6.81
N SER A 81 7.63 -2.65 -8.01
CA SER A 81 8.44 -3.04 -9.17
C SER A 81 8.15 -2.21 -10.43
N GLY A 82 7.29 -1.21 -10.31
CA GLY A 82 7.04 -0.17 -11.30
C GLY A 82 6.00 0.84 -10.80
N GLY A 83 5.70 1.86 -11.60
CA GLY A 83 4.77 2.93 -11.22
C GLY A 83 5.39 3.98 -10.29
N SER A 84 4.55 4.78 -9.63
CA SER A 84 4.97 5.76 -8.63
C SER A 84 4.14 5.64 -7.35
N LEU A 85 4.74 6.01 -6.21
CA LEU A 85 4.06 6.04 -4.91
C LEU A 85 4.21 7.44 -4.29
N SER A 86 3.09 8.12 -4.07
CA SER A 86 3.03 9.39 -3.33
C SER A 86 2.21 9.21 -2.07
N ALA A 87 2.76 9.54 -0.91
CA ALA A 87 2.05 9.53 0.37
C ALA A 87 2.27 10.84 1.14
N ALA A 88 1.28 11.26 1.94
CA ALA A 88 1.55 12.27 2.97
C ALA A 88 2.41 11.65 4.09
N ASP A 89 1.87 10.65 4.77
CA ASP A 89 2.60 9.85 5.76
C ASP A 89 2.78 8.41 5.27
N LEU A 90 3.99 7.88 5.45
CA LEU A 90 4.33 6.48 5.21
C LEU A 90 4.94 5.88 6.47
N HIS A 91 4.25 4.91 7.06
CA HIS A 91 4.74 4.14 8.20
C HIS A 91 4.98 2.69 7.80
N VAL A 92 6.21 2.21 8.02
CA VAL A 92 6.62 0.83 7.78
C VAL A 92 6.95 0.16 9.10
N GLY A 93 6.07 -0.71 9.56
CA GLY A 93 6.14 -1.42 10.85
C GLY A 93 5.69 -0.54 12.02
N TYR A 94 4.47 -0.02 11.98
CA TYR A 94 3.98 0.98 12.94
C TYR A 94 3.83 0.41 14.37
N GLU A 95 3.12 -0.70 14.53
CA GLU A 95 3.17 -1.56 15.72
C GLU A 95 3.43 -3.03 15.37
N GLY A 96 3.22 -3.41 14.10
CA GLY A 96 3.48 -4.75 13.57
C GLY A 96 4.78 -4.85 12.79
N GLU A 97 4.88 -5.93 12.01
CA GLU A 97 5.99 -6.12 11.07
C GLU A 97 5.62 -5.51 9.71
N GLY A 98 6.37 -4.50 9.28
CA GLY A 98 6.18 -3.86 7.98
C GLY A 98 7.41 -4.02 7.09
N ALA A 99 7.18 -4.34 5.83
CA ALA A 99 8.23 -4.41 4.82
C ALA A 99 7.85 -3.58 3.58
N LEU A 100 8.76 -2.70 3.14
CA LEU A 100 8.70 -2.01 1.86
C LEU A 100 9.83 -2.53 0.97
N HIS A 101 9.50 -3.25 -0.09
CA HIS A 101 10.44 -3.81 -1.05
C HIS A 101 10.44 -2.98 -2.33
N ILE A 102 11.52 -2.24 -2.56
CA ILE A 102 11.70 -1.44 -3.77
C ILE A 102 12.56 -2.26 -4.75
N MET A 103 11.97 -2.70 -5.85
CA MET A 103 12.58 -3.59 -6.83
C MET A 103 12.79 -2.91 -8.19
N ASP A 104 12.14 -1.76 -8.43
CA ASP A 104 12.40 -0.92 -9.59
C ASP A 104 13.55 0.06 -9.30
N ALA A 105 14.59 0.01 -10.15
CA ALA A 105 15.72 0.95 -10.06
C ALA A 105 15.32 2.40 -10.37
N SER A 106 14.17 2.60 -11.01
CA SER A 106 13.59 3.91 -11.35
C SER A 106 12.42 4.29 -10.44
N ALA A 107 12.21 3.60 -9.31
CA ALA A 107 11.09 3.86 -8.42
C ALA A 107 11.02 5.33 -8.00
N ASP A 108 9.87 5.95 -8.23
CA ASP A 108 9.54 7.29 -7.75
C ASP A 108 8.65 7.18 -6.51
N ILE A 109 9.24 7.42 -5.34
CA ILE A 109 8.54 7.41 -4.05
C ILE A 109 8.67 8.80 -3.42
N THR A 110 7.53 9.47 -3.26
CA THR A 110 7.45 10.78 -2.61
C THR A 110 6.68 10.66 -1.30
N VAL A 111 7.30 11.09 -0.21
CA VAL A 111 6.64 11.23 1.11
C VAL A 111 6.72 12.68 1.54
N SER A 112 5.57 13.33 1.69
CA SER A 112 5.51 14.79 1.83
C SER A 112 5.46 15.30 3.28
N HIS A 113 5.16 14.43 4.25
CA HIS A 113 5.10 14.80 5.66
C HIS A 113 5.99 13.89 6.53
N MET A 114 5.59 12.66 6.83
CA MET A 114 6.38 11.76 7.68
C MET A 114 6.73 10.44 6.99
N LEU A 115 8.01 10.08 7.01
CA LEU A 115 8.48 8.72 6.71
C LEU A 115 9.00 8.08 8.00
N GLY A 116 8.32 7.03 8.47
CA GLY A 116 8.65 6.32 9.70
C GLY A 116 8.95 4.83 9.46
N PHE A 117 9.98 4.32 10.13
CA PHE A 117 10.33 2.90 10.13
C PHE A 117 10.41 2.37 11.56
N GLY A 118 9.81 1.20 11.78
CA GLY A 118 9.78 0.53 13.08
C GLY A 118 8.74 1.13 14.04
N PRO A 119 8.63 0.52 15.22
CA PRO A 119 7.54 0.80 16.14
C PRO A 119 7.54 2.26 16.59
N LYS A 120 6.35 2.84 16.71
CA LYS A 120 6.19 4.21 17.20
C LYS A 120 6.80 4.34 18.61
N GLY A 121 7.88 5.11 18.72
CA GLY A 121 8.48 5.53 19.99
C GLY A 121 7.71 6.64 20.69
#